data_AF-A0A3B4AVY7-F1
#
_entry.id   AF-A0A3B4AVY7-F1
#
_cell.length_a   1.000
_cell.length_b   1.000
_cell.length_c   1.000
_cell.angle_alpha   90.00
_cell.angle_beta   90.00
_cell.angle_gamma   90.00
#
_symmetry.space_group_name_H-M   'P 1'
#
loop_
_entity.id
_entity.type
_entity.pdbx_description
1 polymer ?
#
loop_
_entity_poly.entity_id
_entity_poly.type
_entity_poly.pdbx_seq_one_letter_code
_entity_poly.pdbx_strand_id
1 'polypeptide(L)'
;MEILGSTFDDSMFVEARDRESVALKSYNAKVCEPQWYCVDVVLDTNDSLKKQKVMKFKGDLAVRKGEHQKAFDAYSACLEWISDNNLNIRRDVLEGMARCCIKRGQKDKALDLQVSIYHHYGDVEAKISCLQQLCSLLPFNPWHWLDLGHTCLLLLRILQQQQSSFVLKRSEKALEETDKALQQLNPTETTIQVMSEDLIPEKMREDYQDGESLATVCVQSFRERWW
;
A
#
# COMPACT_ATOMS: atom_id res chain seq x y z
N MET A 1 9.17 -3.42 -35.16
CA MET A 1 7.96 -3.83 -34.42
C MET A 1 8.49 -4.53 -33.17
N GLU A 2 8.72 -3.76 -32.10
CA GLU A 2 9.25 -4.28 -30.84
C GLU A 2 8.09 -4.33 -29.85
N ILE A 3 7.67 -5.55 -29.54
CA ILE A 3 6.58 -5.84 -28.60
C ILE A 3 7.16 -5.67 -27.21
N LEU A 4 6.87 -4.53 -26.57
CA LEU A 4 7.13 -4.33 -25.15
C LEU A 4 6.31 -5.33 -24.32
N GLY A 5 6.98 -6.21 -23.58
CA GLY A 5 6.55 -6.56 -22.23
C GLY A 5 5.59 -7.73 -22.03
N SER A 6 5.77 -8.88 -22.70
CA SER A 6 4.99 -10.09 -22.35
C SER A 6 5.76 -11.42 -22.37
N THR A 7 7.08 -11.42 -22.22
CA THR A 7 7.76 -12.68 -21.86
C THR A 7 7.55 -12.88 -20.36
N PHE A 8 6.45 -13.55 -20.03
CA PHE A 8 6.28 -14.15 -18.71
C PHE A 8 7.52 -15.01 -18.46
N ASP A 9 8.20 -14.78 -17.35
CA ASP A 9 9.40 -15.53 -17.01
C ASP A 9 9.00 -16.97 -16.70
N ASP A 10 9.15 -17.86 -17.68
CA ASP A 10 8.85 -19.30 -17.58
C ASP A 10 9.62 -19.99 -16.45
N SER A 11 10.60 -19.31 -15.84
CA SER A 11 11.25 -19.80 -14.62
C SER A 11 10.31 -19.87 -13.40
N MET A 12 9.10 -19.30 -13.47
CA MET A 12 8.05 -19.50 -12.45
C MET A 12 7.37 -20.88 -12.53
N PHE A 13 7.47 -21.56 -13.67
CA PHE A 13 6.91 -22.90 -13.93
C PHE A 13 7.98 -24.00 -13.94
N VAL A 14 9.12 -23.76 -13.28
CA VAL A 14 10.14 -24.80 -13.06
C VAL A 14 9.51 -25.94 -12.26
N GLU A 15 9.78 -27.19 -12.65
CA GLU A 15 9.38 -28.38 -11.90
C GLU A 15 9.66 -28.19 -10.41
N ALA A 16 8.68 -28.53 -9.57
CA ALA A 16 8.81 -28.40 -8.13
C ALA A 16 10.13 -29.04 -7.70
N ARG A 17 11.04 -28.24 -7.13
CA ARG A 17 12.29 -28.76 -6.57
C ARG A 17 11.91 -29.92 -5.66
N ASP A 18 12.52 -31.08 -5.88
CA ASP A 18 12.36 -32.22 -4.99
C ASP A 18 12.62 -31.72 -3.57
N ARG A 19 11.56 -31.64 -2.78
CA ARG A 19 11.68 -31.34 -1.36
C ARG A 19 12.34 -32.57 -0.77
N GLU A 20 13.67 -32.51 -0.63
CA GLU A 20 14.39 -33.52 0.12
C GLU A 20 13.65 -33.73 1.44
N SER A 21 13.16 -34.96 1.64
CA SER A 21 12.52 -35.38 2.87
C SER A 21 13.59 -35.49 3.96
N VAL A 22 14.07 -34.33 4.42
CA VAL A 22 15.01 -34.26 5.52
C VAL A 22 14.28 -34.79 6.75
N ALA A 23 14.78 -35.89 7.30
CA ALA A 23 14.33 -36.39 8.59
C ALA A 23 14.38 -35.24 9.61
N LEU A 24 13.21 -34.79 10.07
CA LEU A 24 13.10 -33.72 11.04
C LEU A 24 13.85 -34.18 12.30
N LYS A 25 14.99 -33.55 12.58
CA LYS A 25 15.68 -33.72 13.86
C LYS A 25 14.69 -33.35 14.95
N SER A 26 14.65 -34.14 16.03
CA SER A 26 13.84 -33.82 17.19
C SER A 26 14.14 -32.40 17.65
N TYR A 27 13.14 -31.52 17.53
CA TYR A 27 13.27 -30.12 17.91
C TYR A 27 13.14 -30.02 19.44
N ASN A 28 14.26 -29.77 20.11
CA ASN A 28 14.22 -29.35 21.50
C ASN A 28 13.96 -27.84 21.53
N ALA A 29 12.76 -27.47 21.99
CA ALA A 29 12.41 -26.07 22.19
C ALA A 29 13.43 -25.43 23.15
N LYS A 30 13.95 -24.26 22.76
CA LYS A 30 14.85 -23.51 23.64
C LYS A 30 14.05 -23.03 24.84
N VAL A 31 14.44 -23.47 26.03
CA VAL A 31 13.92 -22.93 27.29
C VAL A 31 14.61 -21.60 27.52
N CYS A 32 13.83 -20.53 27.62
CA CYS A 32 14.33 -19.20 27.90
C CYS A 32 13.86 -18.78 29.29
N GLU A 33 14.80 -18.41 30.16
CA GLU A 33 14.49 -17.91 31.49
C GLU A 33 13.63 -16.63 31.44
N PRO A 34 12.77 -16.38 32.46
CA PRO A 34 12.05 -15.13 32.56
C PRO A 34 13.01 -13.94 32.47
N GLN A 35 12.66 -12.93 31.66
CA GLN A 35 13.49 -11.72 31.47
C GLN A 35 14.91 -11.99 30.93
N TRP A 36 15.15 -13.10 30.23
CA TRP A 36 16.44 -13.39 29.58
C TRP A 36 16.98 -12.25 28.69
N TYR A 37 16.08 -11.43 28.14
CA TYR A 37 16.39 -10.25 27.31
C TYR A 37 16.74 -8.99 28.13
N CYS A 38 16.62 -9.01 29.46
CA CYS A 38 17.02 -7.90 30.32
C CYS A 38 18.52 -7.91 30.67
N VAL A 39 19.25 -8.95 30.26
CA VAL A 39 20.68 -9.10 30.53
C VAL A 39 21.49 -8.27 29.52
N ASP A 40 22.27 -7.31 30.02
CA ASP A 40 23.05 -6.38 29.17
C ASP A 40 24.15 -7.05 28.35
N VAL A 41 24.57 -8.27 28.73
CA VAL A 41 25.53 -9.11 27.98
C VAL A 41 25.10 -9.36 26.53
N VAL A 42 23.80 -9.27 26.21
CA VAL A 42 23.31 -9.44 24.83
C VAL A 42 23.60 -8.20 23.96
N LEU A 43 23.79 -7.01 24.56
CA LEU A 43 24.14 -5.78 23.85
C LEU A 43 25.62 -5.75 23.41
N ASP A 44 26.48 -6.51 24.10
CA ASP A 44 27.91 -6.63 23.79
C ASP A 44 28.19 -7.59 22.61
N THR A 45 27.17 -8.27 22.11
CA THR A 45 27.31 -9.14 20.94
C THR A 45 27.25 -8.33 19.64
N ASN A 46 28.12 -8.58 18.65
CA ASN A 46 28.10 -7.93 17.33
C ASN A 46 26.88 -8.30 16.43
N ASP A 47 25.89 -9.00 16.97
CA ASP A 47 24.74 -9.51 16.23
C ASP A 47 23.57 -8.51 16.27
N SER A 48 23.40 -7.76 15.18
CA SER A 48 22.32 -6.77 15.01
C SER A 48 20.93 -7.37 15.23
N LEU A 49 20.70 -8.62 14.80
CA LEU A 49 19.39 -9.26 14.92
C LEU A 49 19.07 -9.59 16.39
N LYS A 50 20.09 -9.97 17.19
CA LYS A 50 19.92 -10.15 18.63
C LYS A 50 19.62 -8.83 19.32
N LYS A 51 20.36 -7.76 19.00
CA LYS A 51 20.13 -6.41 19.56
C LYS A 51 18.71 -5.91 19.25
N GLN A 52 18.28 -6.06 17.99
CA GLN A 52 16.92 -5.74 17.56
C GLN A 52 15.87 -6.46 18.41
N LYS A 53 15.97 -7.79 18.54
CA LYS A 53 15.01 -8.59 19.32
C LYS A 53 14.98 -8.16 20.78
N VAL A 54 16.15 -7.99 21.40
CA VAL A 54 16.26 -7.57 22.80
C VAL A 54 15.60 -6.21 23.02
N MET A 55 15.91 -5.21 22.18
CA MET A 55 15.32 -3.88 22.33
C MET A 55 13.80 -3.89 22.14
N LYS A 56 13.30 -4.64 21.14
CA LYS A 56 11.86 -4.83 20.96
C LYS A 56 11.21 -5.42 22.22
N PHE A 57 11.76 -6.52 22.75
CA PHE A 57 11.21 -7.17 23.95
C PHE A 57 11.30 -6.29 25.21
N LYS A 58 12.39 -5.52 25.37
CA LYS A 58 12.52 -4.51 26.44
C LYS A 58 11.38 -3.47 26.33
N GLY A 59 11.07 -3.00 25.12
CA GLY A 59 9.94 -2.12 24.83
C GLY A 59 8.60 -2.75 25.22
N ASP A 60 8.31 -3.96 24.74
CA ASP A 60 7.06 -4.69 25.02
C ASP A 60 6.86 -4.97 26.52
N LEU A 61 7.94 -5.25 27.24
CA LEU A 61 7.92 -5.41 28.70
C LEU A 61 7.58 -4.08 29.39
N ALA A 62 8.21 -2.98 28.98
CA ALA A 62 7.96 -1.65 29.54
C ALA A 62 6.52 -1.19 29.28
N VAL A 63 5.94 -1.46 28.10
CA VAL A 63 4.51 -1.21 27.82
C VAL A 63 3.62 -1.96 28.81
N ARG A 64 3.91 -3.25 29.06
CA ARG A 64 3.15 -4.06 30.03
C ARG A 64 3.26 -3.56 31.47
N LYS A 65 4.38 -2.94 31.84
CA LYS A 65 4.59 -2.30 33.15
C LYS A 65 3.95 -0.91 33.27
N GLY A 66 3.40 -0.35 32.17
CA GLY A 66 2.89 1.02 32.12
C GLY A 66 3.98 2.10 32.00
N GLU A 67 5.24 1.71 31.80
CA GLU A 67 6.37 2.62 31.69
C GLU A 67 6.52 3.13 30.24
N HIS A 68 5.56 3.94 29.79
CA HIS A 68 5.44 4.32 28.37
C HIS A 68 6.62 5.11 27.80
N GLN A 69 7.32 5.92 28.61
CA GLN A 69 8.53 6.62 28.17
C GLN A 69 9.67 5.63 27.90
N LYS A 70 9.96 4.73 28.85
CA LYS A 70 11.00 3.70 28.69
C LYS A 70 10.70 2.78 27.50
N ALA A 71 9.42 2.46 27.28
CA ALA A 71 8.99 1.68 26.12
C ALA A 71 9.32 2.41 24.81
N PHE A 72 9.00 3.69 24.73
CA PHE A 72 9.31 4.52 23.56
C PHE A 72 10.82 4.57 23.29
N ASP A 73 11.63 4.77 24.32
CA ASP A 73 13.09 4.84 24.19
C ASP A 73 13.68 3.49 23.73
N ALA A 74 13.18 2.37 24.26
CA ALA A 74 13.58 1.03 23.82
C ALA A 74 13.16 0.73 22.37
N TYR A 75 11.97 1.16 21.94
CA TYR A 75 11.56 1.05 20.55
C TYR A 75 12.40 1.94 19.63
N SER A 76 12.72 3.16 20.05
CA SER A 76 13.62 4.06 19.31
C SER A 76 14.99 3.42 19.13
N ALA A 77 15.56 2.85 20.19
CA ALA A 77 16.82 2.11 20.09
C ALA A 77 16.70 0.86 19.21
N CYS A 78 15.52 0.21 19.18
CA CYS A 78 15.28 -0.92 18.29
C CYS A 78 15.40 -0.54 16.81
N LEU A 79 14.91 0.65 16.42
CA LEU A 79 14.94 1.14 15.03
C LEU A 79 16.35 1.19 14.44
N GLU A 80 17.37 1.47 15.25
CA GLU A 80 18.78 1.51 14.83
C GLU A 80 19.31 0.15 14.36
N TRP A 81 18.69 -0.94 14.82
CA TRP A 81 19.12 -2.32 14.53
C TRP A 81 18.21 -3.03 13.51
N ILE A 82 17.18 -2.35 13.00
CA ILE A 82 16.28 -2.90 11.97
C ILE A 82 16.88 -2.64 10.59
N SER A 83 17.16 -3.70 9.83
CA SER A 83 17.55 -3.57 8.43
C SER A 83 16.45 -2.94 7.59
N ASP A 84 16.79 -2.17 6.56
CA ASP A 84 15.82 -1.46 5.71
C ASP A 84 14.76 -2.40 5.10
N ASN A 85 15.17 -3.63 4.74
CA ASN A 85 14.28 -4.65 4.18
C ASN A 85 13.25 -5.22 5.18
N ASN A 86 13.45 -5.05 6.49
CA ASN A 86 12.56 -5.63 7.49
C ASN A 86 11.41 -4.68 7.85
N LEU A 87 10.57 -4.42 6.84
CA LEU A 87 9.42 -3.53 6.95
C LEU A 87 8.42 -3.99 8.01
N ASN A 88 8.22 -5.30 8.19
CA ASN A 88 7.24 -5.80 9.15
C ASN A 88 7.60 -5.45 10.60
N ILE A 89 8.87 -5.64 10.99
CA ILE A 89 9.31 -5.29 12.35
C ILE A 89 9.37 -3.77 12.52
N ARG A 90 9.80 -3.02 11.49
CA ARG A 90 9.77 -1.55 11.54
C ARG A 90 8.36 -1.03 11.79
N ARG A 91 7.35 -1.57 11.09
CA ARG A 91 5.95 -1.24 11.31
C ARG A 91 5.52 -1.44 12.75
N ASP A 92 5.74 -2.65 13.27
CA ASP A 92 5.32 -3.05 14.61
C ASP A 92 5.95 -2.15 15.69
N VAL A 93 7.24 -1.82 15.52
CA VAL A 93 7.96 -0.91 16.42
C VAL A 93 7.40 0.51 16.35
N LEU A 94 7.18 1.06 15.16
CA LEU A 94 6.60 2.41 14.99
C LEU A 94 5.16 2.49 15.53
N GLU A 95 4.34 1.46 15.31
CA GLU A 95 3.00 1.36 15.90
C GLU A 95 3.05 1.26 17.43
N GLY A 96 4.04 0.53 17.96
CA GLY A 96 4.34 0.48 19.40
C GLY A 96 4.69 1.84 19.97
N MET A 97 5.53 2.61 19.28
CA MET A 97 5.88 3.99 19.62
C MET A 97 4.65 4.91 19.59
N ALA A 98 3.81 4.82 18.56
CA ALA A 98 2.59 5.61 18.45
C ALA A 98 1.62 5.30 19.61
N ARG A 99 1.45 4.03 19.98
CA ARG A 99 0.66 3.62 21.16
C ARG A 99 1.21 4.24 22.45
N CYS A 100 2.53 4.29 22.61
CA CYS A 100 3.17 4.92 23.76
C CYS A 100 2.93 6.43 23.81
N CYS A 101 3.00 7.13 22.67
CA CYS A 101 2.70 8.56 22.57
C CYS A 101 1.25 8.88 22.97
N ILE A 102 0.28 8.09 22.49
CA ILE A 102 -1.13 8.24 22.87
C ILE A 102 -1.33 8.09 24.38
N LYS A 103 -0.72 7.06 24.99
CA LYS A 103 -0.83 6.83 26.44
C LYS A 103 -0.23 7.96 27.29
N ARG A 104 0.69 8.73 26.71
CA ARG A 104 1.30 9.91 27.35
C ARG A 104 0.56 11.22 27.04
N GLY A 105 -0.50 11.18 26.23
CA GLY A 105 -1.23 12.39 25.79
C GLY A 105 -0.55 13.17 24.67
N GLN A 106 0.53 12.65 24.08
CA GLN A 106 1.24 13.27 22.95
C GLN A 106 0.60 12.84 21.63
N LYS A 107 -0.60 13.37 21.34
CA LYS A 107 -1.39 13.00 20.16
C LYS A 107 -0.73 13.45 18.84
N ASP A 108 -0.10 14.62 18.84
CA ASP A 108 0.69 15.18 17.74
C ASP A 108 1.76 14.19 17.26
N LYS A 109 2.65 13.75 18.16
CA LYS A 109 3.73 12.81 17.84
C LYS A 109 3.22 11.44 17.39
N ALA A 110 2.10 11.00 17.95
CA ALA A 110 1.48 9.75 17.54
C ALA A 110 0.98 9.83 16.08
N LEU A 111 0.37 10.95 15.69
CA LEU A 111 -0.07 11.20 14.32
C LEU A 111 1.12 11.32 13.37
N ASP A 112 2.21 11.99 13.75
CA ASP A 112 3.44 12.06 12.94
C ASP A 112 4.01 10.67 12.63
N LEU A 113 4.06 9.79 13.64
CA LEU A 113 4.48 8.40 13.45
C LEU A 113 3.55 7.63 12.51
N GLN A 114 2.23 7.83 12.63
CA GLN A 114 1.26 7.21 11.73
C GLN A 114 1.41 7.70 10.29
N VAL A 115 1.64 8.99 10.06
CA VAL A 115 1.90 9.55 8.74
C VAL A 115 3.13 8.90 8.11
N SER A 116 4.21 8.74 8.88
CA SER A 116 5.42 8.03 8.44
C SER A 116 5.13 6.56 8.08
N ILE A 117 4.39 5.85 8.93
CA ILE A 117 3.96 4.47 8.65
C ILE A 117 3.19 4.42 7.33
N TYR A 118 2.09 5.17 7.21
CA TYR A 118 1.24 5.10 6.02
C TYR A 118 1.94 5.54 4.74
N HIS A 119 2.89 6.47 4.83
CA HIS A 119 3.76 6.81 3.71
C HIS A 119 4.59 5.61 3.22
N HIS A 120 5.23 4.88 4.13
CA HIS A 120 6.07 3.72 3.78
C HIS A 120 5.27 2.53 3.23
N TYR A 121 4.02 2.33 3.67
CA TYR A 121 3.17 1.22 3.20
C TYR A 121 2.22 1.62 2.05
N GLY A 122 2.27 2.87 1.58
CA GLY A 122 1.47 3.33 0.45
C GLY A 122 -0.02 3.51 0.74
N ASP A 123 -0.42 3.62 2.00
CA ASP A 123 -1.82 3.86 2.38
C ASP A 123 -2.11 5.36 2.34
N VAL A 124 -2.43 5.85 1.15
CA VAL A 124 -2.65 7.28 0.88
C VAL A 124 -3.87 7.81 1.64
N GLU A 125 -4.95 7.02 1.75
CA GLU A 125 -6.19 7.42 2.40
C GLU A 125 -5.98 7.61 3.91
N ALA A 126 -5.39 6.62 4.58
CA ALA A 126 -5.10 6.71 6.00
C ALA A 126 -4.09 7.84 6.29
N LYS A 127 -3.09 8.04 5.43
CA LYS A 127 -2.16 9.17 5.52
C LYS A 127 -2.89 10.52 5.49
N ILE A 128 -3.82 10.71 4.56
CA ILE A 128 -4.65 11.92 4.46
C ILE A 128 -5.45 12.13 5.75
N SER A 129 -6.10 11.08 6.27
CA SER A 129 -6.89 11.18 7.51
C SER A 129 -6.04 11.63 8.71
N CYS A 130 -4.83 11.07 8.86
CA CYS A 130 -3.90 11.48 9.91
C CYS A 130 -3.44 12.93 9.73
N LEU A 131 -3.08 13.33 8.51
CA LEU A 131 -2.63 14.69 8.20
C LEU A 131 -3.74 15.73 8.44
N GLN A 132 -5.00 15.41 8.12
CA GLN A 132 -6.15 16.27 8.43
C GLN A 132 -6.32 16.49 9.94
N GLN A 133 -6.22 15.42 10.74
CA GLN A 133 -6.25 15.52 12.20
C GLN A 133 -5.07 16.34 12.73
N LEU A 134 -3.89 16.17 12.16
CA LEU A 134 -2.68 16.88 12.56
C LEU A 134 -2.76 18.37 12.21
N CYS A 135 -3.29 18.73 11.05
CA CYS A 135 -3.56 20.12 10.66
C CYS A 135 -4.61 20.76 11.57
N SER A 136 -5.62 20.00 11.99
CA SER A 136 -6.63 20.47 12.95
C SER A 136 -6.05 20.70 14.35
N LEU A 137 -5.09 19.86 14.75
CA LEU A 137 -4.40 19.96 16.04
C LEU A 137 -3.34 21.08 16.06
N LEU A 138 -2.65 21.29 14.94
CA LEU A 138 -1.53 22.21 14.79
C LEU A 138 -1.74 23.12 13.55
N PRO A 139 -2.71 24.05 13.60
CA PRO A 139 -3.13 24.82 12.42
C PRO A 139 -2.04 25.74 11.86
N PHE A 140 -1.10 26.16 12.70
CA PHE A 140 0.00 27.06 12.32
C PHE A 140 1.27 26.36 11.85
N ASN A 141 1.27 25.01 11.74
CA ASN A 141 2.42 24.29 11.21
C ASN A 141 2.31 24.15 9.68
N PRO A 142 3.13 24.87 8.89
CA PRO A 142 3.02 24.85 7.43
C PRO A 142 3.44 23.51 6.80
N TRP A 143 4.29 22.72 7.47
CA TRP A 143 4.78 21.46 6.93
C TRP A 143 3.69 20.40 6.82
N HIS A 144 2.75 20.36 7.77
CA HIS A 144 1.63 19.42 7.74
C HIS A 144 0.66 19.73 6.61
N TRP A 145 0.37 21.02 6.38
CA TRP A 145 -0.44 21.47 5.26
C TRP A 145 0.21 21.17 3.91
N LEU A 146 1.53 21.38 3.81
CA LEU A 146 2.29 21.05 2.61
C LEU A 146 2.24 19.55 2.30
N ASP A 147 2.49 18.68 3.30
CA ASP A 147 2.44 17.23 3.12
C ASP A 147 1.02 16.74 2.79
N LEU A 148 -0.01 17.35 3.39
CA LEU A 148 -1.42 17.10 3.05
C LEU A 148 -1.70 17.44 1.58
N GLY A 149 -1.28 18.62 1.14
CA GLY A 149 -1.43 19.06 -0.26
C GLY A 149 -0.76 18.11 -1.24
N HIS A 150 0.49 17.73 -0.99
CA HIS A 150 1.21 16.75 -1.82
C HIS A 150 0.54 15.39 -1.86
N THR A 151 0.07 14.90 -0.70
CA THR A 151 -0.59 13.59 -0.61
C THR A 151 -1.93 13.58 -1.35
N CYS A 152 -2.71 14.67 -1.28
CA CYS A 152 -3.94 14.85 -2.06
C CYS A 152 -3.65 14.90 -3.57
N LEU A 153 -2.60 15.61 -4.02
CA LEU A 153 -2.20 15.65 -5.42
C LEU A 153 -1.76 14.28 -5.93
N LEU A 154 -1.06 13.49 -5.10
CA LEU A 154 -0.70 12.11 -5.42
C LEU A 154 -1.96 11.26 -5.63
N LEU A 155 -2.95 11.37 -4.73
CA LEU A 155 -4.22 10.65 -4.87
C LEU A 155 -4.93 11.02 -6.18
N LEU A 156 -5.00 12.31 -6.51
CA LEU A 156 -5.59 12.78 -7.77
C LEU A 156 -4.90 12.18 -9.00
N ARG A 157 -3.56 12.13 -9.00
CA ARG A 157 -2.79 11.50 -10.10
C ARG A 157 -3.08 10.01 -10.22
N ILE A 158 -3.13 9.29 -9.10
CA ILE A 158 -3.47 7.85 -9.08
C ILE A 158 -4.87 7.64 -9.68
N LEU A 159 -5.86 8.44 -9.25
CA LEU A 159 -7.23 8.33 -9.74
C LEU A 159 -7.33 8.66 -11.24
N GLN A 160 -6.62 9.67 -11.72
CA GLN A 160 -6.58 10.01 -13.15
C GLN A 160 -5.99 8.87 -14.00
N GLN A 161 -4.92 8.24 -13.53
CA GLN A 161 -4.35 7.07 -14.22
C GLN A 161 -5.33 5.90 -14.27
N GLN A 162 -6.02 5.61 -13.16
CA GLN A 162 -7.05 4.57 -13.11
C GLN A 162 -8.18 4.84 -14.12
N GLN A 163 -8.68 6.08 -14.20
CA GLN A 163 -9.72 6.45 -15.17
C GLN A 163 -9.25 6.26 -16.61
N SER A 164 -8.02 6.68 -16.95
CA SER A 164 -7.48 6.47 -18.30
C SER A 164 -7.36 4.98 -18.68
N SER A 165 -6.95 4.14 -17.72
CA SER A 165 -6.84 2.68 -17.93
C SER A 165 -8.20 2.02 -18.10
N PHE A 166 -9.22 2.43 -17.33
CA PHE A 166 -10.57 1.89 -17.49
C PHE A 166 -11.23 2.32 -18.80
N VAL A 167 -11.06 3.58 -19.20
CA VAL A 167 -11.53 4.08 -20.49
C VAL A 167 -10.87 3.33 -21.64
N LEU A 168 -9.54 3.14 -21.57
CA LEU A 168 -8.79 2.36 -22.57
C LEU A 168 -9.31 0.92 -22.65
N LYS A 169 -9.41 0.21 -21.52
CA LYS A 169 -9.93 -1.17 -21.47
C LYS A 169 -11.35 -1.28 -22.01
N ARG A 170 -12.22 -0.30 -21.74
CA ARG A 170 -13.57 -0.25 -22.29
C ARG A 170 -13.56 -0.05 -23.80
N SER A 171 -12.70 0.82 -24.31
CA SER A 171 -12.55 1.06 -25.75
C SER A 171 -12.02 -0.17 -26.49
N GLU A 172 -11.03 -0.88 -25.94
CA GLU A 172 -10.49 -2.12 -26.50
C GLU A 172 -11.56 -3.20 -26.58
N LYS A 173 -12.35 -3.38 -25.51
CA LYS A 173 -13.45 -4.34 -25.51
C LYS A 173 -14.52 -4.00 -26.55
N ALA A 174 -14.87 -2.71 -26.68
CA ALA A 174 -15.81 -2.26 -27.69
C ALA A 174 -15.27 -2.53 -29.11
N LEU A 175 -13.98 -2.27 -29.35
CA LEU A 175 -13.33 -2.58 -30.62
C LEU A 175 -13.36 -4.09 -30.93
N GLU A 176 -13.03 -4.94 -29.97
CA GLU A 176 -13.13 -6.40 -30.15
C GLU A 176 -14.55 -6.89 -30.44
N GLU A 177 -15.56 -6.33 -29.77
CA GLU A 177 -16.97 -6.65 -30.01
C GLU A 177 -17.41 -6.20 -31.41
N THR A 178 -16.99 -5.01 -31.85
CA THR A 178 -17.26 -4.52 -33.21
C THR A 178 -16.57 -5.36 -34.28
N ASP A 179 -15.33 -5.78 -34.04
CA ASP A 179 -14.59 -6.62 -34.99
C ASP A 179 -15.24 -8.01 -35.12
N LYS A 180 -15.65 -8.62 -34.00
CA LYS A 180 -16.42 -9.88 -34.02
C LYS A 180 -17.75 -9.73 -34.75
N ALA A 181 -18.45 -8.61 -34.57
CA ALA A 181 -19.70 -8.34 -35.29
C ALA A 181 -19.47 -8.14 -36.79
N LEU A 182 -18.42 -7.42 -37.20
CA LEU A 182 -18.04 -7.24 -38.61
C LEU A 182 -17.67 -8.56 -39.27
N GLN A 183 -16.93 -9.43 -38.58
CA GLN A 183 -16.59 -10.77 -39.05
C GLN A 183 -17.85 -11.64 -39.26
N GLN A 184 -18.87 -11.51 -38.41
CA GLN A 184 -20.14 -12.23 -38.57
C GLN A 184 -21.00 -11.68 -39.71
N LEU A 185 -21.00 -10.36 -39.90
CA LEU A 185 -21.82 -9.69 -40.91
C LEU A 185 -21.24 -9.82 -42.33
N ASN A 186 -19.92 -10.07 -42.47
CA ASN A 186 -19.21 -10.17 -43.76
C ASN A 186 -19.63 -9.09 -44.78
N PRO A 187 -19.54 -7.80 -44.41
CA PRO A 187 -20.01 -6.73 -45.28
C PRO A 187 -19.16 -6.65 -46.56
N THR A 188 -19.83 -6.62 -47.70
CA THR A 188 -19.21 -6.36 -49.01
C THR A 188 -18.82 -4.89 -49.15
N GLU A 189 -17.82 -4.62 -50.00
CA GLU A 189 -17.27 -3.27 -50.26
C GLU A 189 -18.34 -2.23 -50.65
N THR A 190 -19.38 -2.66 -51.37
CA THR A 190 -20.54 -1.84 -51.72
C THR A 190 -21.40 -1.46 -50.50
N THR A 191 -21.52 -2.34 -49.52
CA THR A 191 -22.30 -2.08 -48.28
C THR A 191 -21.56 -1.08 -47.38
N ILE A 192 -20.22 -1.17 -47.34
CA ILE A 192 -19.36 -0.24 -46.62
C ILE A 192 -19.40 1.16 -47.25
N GLN A 193 -19.44 1.25 -48.58
CA GLN A 193 -19.58 2.52 -49.31
C GLN A 193 -20.91 3.23 -49.03
N VAL A 194 -22.02 2.50 -48.97
CA VAL A 194 -23.33 3.11 -48.66
C VAL A 194 -23.38 3.61 -47.22
N MET A 195 -22.81 2.85 -46.27
CA MET A 195 -22.76 3.26 -44.87
C MET A 195 -21.85 4.47 -44.64
N SER A 196 -20.75 4.60 -45.40
CA SER A 196 -19.79 5.72 -45.22
C SER A 196 -20.36 7.10 -45.61
N GLU A 197 -21.39 7.17 -46.46
CA GLU A 197 -22.11 8.41 -46.77
C GLU A 197 -22.94 8.96 -45.61
N ASP A 198 -23.21 8.14 -44.58
CA ASP A 198 -23.96 8.53 -43.39
C ASP A 198 -23.07 8.82 -42.16
N LEU A 199 -21.79 8.43 -42.20
CA LEU A 199 -20.79 8.70 -41.16
C LEU A 199 -20.15 10.11 -41.24
N ILE A 200 -20.91 11.13 -41.64
CA ILE A 200 -20.43 12.52 -41.73
C ILE A 200 -20.67 13.22 -40.37
N PRO A 201 -19.67 13.91 -39.78
CA PRO A 201 -19.83 14.59 -38.49
C PRO A 201 -21.04 15.53 -38.39
N GLU A 202 -21.41 16.22 -39.48
CA GLU A 202 -22.62 17.06 -39.55
C GLU A 202 -23.94 16.27 -39.45
N LYS A 203 -23.96 14.98 -39.83
CA LYS A 203 -25.13 14.09 -39.72
C LYS A 203 -25.15 13.28 -38.41
N MET A 204 -24.01 13.08 -37.76
CA MET A 204 -23.86 12.30 -36.52
C MET A 204 -24.01 13.11 -35.22
N ARG A 205 -24.39 14.38 -35.30
CA ARG A 205 -24.60 15.22 -34.12
C ARG A 205 -25.90 14.84 -33.41
N GLU A 206 -25.82 13.96 -32.41
CA GLU A 206 -26.91 13.71 -31.48
C GLU A 206 -27.06 14.89 -30.50
N ASP A 207 -28.24 15.51 -30.46
CA ASP A 207 -28.54 16.73 -29.70
C ASP A 207 -28.65 16.55 -28.17
N TYR A 208 -28.34 15.38 -27.60
CA TYR A 208 -28.41 15.17 -26.15
C TYR A 208 -27.29 14.27 -25.64
N GLN A 209 -26.20 14.88 -25.17
CA GLN A 209 -25.31 14.29 -24.18
C GLN A 209 -25.51 15.04 -22.86
N ASP A 210 -26.60 14.72 -22.16
CA ASP A 210 -26.65 14.93 -20.71
C ASP A 210 -25.60 14.00 -20.11
N GLY A 211 -24.44 14.56 -19.77
CA GLY A 211 -23.36 13.83 -19.12
C GLY A 211 -23.89 13.19 -17.84
N GLU A 212 -23.91 11.85 -17.82
CA GLU A 212 -24.23 11.10 -16.61
C GLU A 212 -23.36 11.62 -15.46
N SER A 213 -24.05 12.11 -14.42
CA SER A 213 -23.45 12.63 -13.21
C SER A 213 -22.44 11.63 -12.62
N LEU A 214 -21.24 12.10 -12.30
CA LEU A 214 -20.15 11.36 -11.64
C LEU A 214 -20.51 10.80 -10.24
N ALA A 215 -21.78 10.87 -9.85
CA ALA A 215 -22.31 10.36 -8.58
C ALA A 215 -22.17 8.82 -8.41
N THR A 216 -21.90 8.07 -9.48
CA THR A 216 -21.67 6.62 -9.44
C THR A 216 -20.21 6.23 -9.21
N VAL A 217 -19.25 7.16 -9.25
CA VAL A 217 -17.86 6.89 -8.88
C VAL A 217 -17.71 6.94 -7.35
N CYS A 218 -18.43 6.05 -6.66
CA CYS A 218 -18.11 5.73 -5.28
C CYS A 218 -16.88 4.82 -5.31
N VAL A 219 -15.72 5.38 -4.96
CA VAL A 219 -14.55 4.56 -4.61
C VAL A 219 -14.95 3.78 -3.36
N GLN A 220 -15.24 2.49 -3.53
CA GLN A 220 -15.53 1.60 -2.40
C GLN A 220 -14.40 1.75 -1.38
N SER A 221 -14.77 2.10 -0.14
CA SER A 221 -13.78 2.32 0.91
C SER A 221 -12.99 1.04 1.14
N PHE A 222 -11.70 1.18 1.42
CA PHE A 222 -10.77 0.07 1.67
C PHE A 222 -11.25 -0.87 2.80
N ARG A 223 -12.18 -0.41 3.67
CA ARG A 223 -12.79 -1.21 4.75
C ARG A 223 -13.65 -2.37 4.27
N GLU A 224 -14.15 -2.37 3.04
CA GLU A 224 -15.09 -3.41 2.56
C GLU A 224 -14.38 -4.67 2.02
N ARG A 225 -13.05 -4.64 1.87
CA ARG A 225 -12.29 -5.76 1.30
C ARG A 225 -11.82 -6.81 2.33
N TRP A 226 -11.97 -6.55 3.63
CA TRP A 226 -11.47 -7.42 4.69
C TRP A 226 -12.44 -7.56 5.88
N TRP A 227 -13.70 -7.92 5.58
CA TRP A 227 -14.57 -8.63 6.51
C TRP A 227 -14.89 -10.01 5.96
#